data_AF-A0A2H6KE99-F1
#
_entry.id   AF-A0A2H6KE99-F1
#
_cell.length_a   1.000
_cell.length_b   1.000
_cell.length_c   1.000
_cell.angle_alpha   90.00
_cell.angle_beta   90.00
_cell.angle_gamma   90.00
#
_symmetry.space_group_name_H-M   'P 1'
#
loop_
_entity.id
_entity.type
_entity.pdbx_description
1 polymer ?
#
loop_
_entity_poly.entity_id
_entity_poly.type
_entity_poly.pdbx_seq_one_letter_code
_entity_poly.pdbx_strand_id
1 'polypeptide(L)'
;MRFIQVPTCIAIVAAPYWILYNKTALKHNFNNGGLALRAIGYYILANSVKVLAMATGIPSLLGHYLLGEEIVMAILDCALCLGIVMALRGKTNANANVSSIVLGIGLGWSLPENIGRMLFETVATIRDMDHTDGLLYAALQSNFTVLTSIMFTAILFLWQRDKGNRYLYLATMSIAMIICTITSSFNTVENGQVSTKNFVFLAAQAGAALLLGLAVRIAFNRQNKKQHPE
;
A
#
# COMPACT_ATOMS: atom_id res chain seq x y z
N MET A 1 -24.35 1.10 -19.58
CA MET A 1 -23.28 1.85 -18.87
C MET A 1 -22.37 0.94 -18.04
N ARG A 2 -22.90 0.07 -17.17
CA ARG A 2 -22.12 -0.89 -16.34
C ARG A 2 -21.09 -1.73 -17.11
N PHE A 3 -21.48 -2.24 -18.28
CA PHE A 3 -20.62 -3.05 -19.16
C PHE A 3 -19.37 -2.34 -19.69
N ILE A 4 -19.34 -1.01 -19.71
CA ILE A 4 -18.17 -0.24 -20.13
C ILE A 4 -17.39 0.22 -18.89
N GLN A 5 -18.10 0.68 -17.87
CA GLN A 5 -17.48 1.24 -16.67
C GLN A 5 -16.67 0.22 -15.87
N VAL A 6 -17.19 -0.98 -15.64
CA VAL A 6 -16.49 -2.04 -14.90
C VAL A 6 -15.17 -2.41 -15.57
N PRO A 7 -15.11 -2.76 -16.86
CA PRO A 7 -13.84 -3.06 -17.50
C PRO A 7 -12.90 -1.85 -17.58
N THR A 8 -13.41 -0.62 -17.71
CA THR A 8 -12.55 0.58 -17.62
C THR A 8 -11.92 0.72 -16.25
N CYS A 9 -12.67 0.54 -15.15
CA CYS A 9 -12.14 0.62 -13.79
C CYS A 9 -11.15 -0.51 -13.51
N ILE A 10 -11.41 -1.74 -13.98
CA ILE A 10 -10.47 -2.86 -13.92
C ILE A 10 -9.18 -2.52 -14.68
N ALA A 11 -9.28 -1.93 -15.87
CA ALA A 11 -8.11 -1.52 -16.63
C ALA A 11 -7.30 -0.44 -15.91
N ILE A 12 -7.95 0.52 -15.24
CA ILE A 12 -7.29 1.55 -14.43
C ILE A 12 -6.49 0.90 -13.29
N VAL A 13 -7.08 -0.06 -12.56
CA VAL A 13 -6.40 -0.77 -11.47
C VAL A 13 -5.27 -1.66 -11.98
N ALA A 14 -5.45 -2.33 -13.12
CA ALA A 14 -4.46 -3.24 -13.70
C ALA A 14 -3.27 -2.51 -14.34
N ALA A 15 -3.48 -1.28 -14.82
CA ALA A 15 -2.47 -0.48 -15.52
C ALA A 15 -1.12 -0.35 -14.76
N PRO A 16 -1.07 0.06 -13.48
CA PRO A 16 0.21 0.19 -12.76
C PRO A 16 0.93 -1.17 -12.63
N TYR A 17 0.21 -2.26 -12.36
CA TYR A 17 0.80 -3.59 -12.30
C TYR A 17 1.38 -4.01 -13.64
N TRP A 18 0.64 -3.79 -14.73
CA TRP A 18 1.08 -4.15 -16.07
C TRP A 18 2.30 -3.33 -16.53
N ILE A 19 2.27 -2.01 -16.31
CA ILE A 19 3.37 -1.10 -16.69
C ILE A 19 4.62 -1.45 -15.88
N LEU A 20 4.51 -1.57 -14.56
CA LEU A 20 5.66 -1.87 -13.71
C LEU A 20 6.20 -3.27 -13.97
N TYR A 21 5.36 -4.28 -14.22
CA TYR A 21 5.83 -5.61 -14.57
C TYR A 21 6.60 -5.64 -15.89
N ASN A 22 6.12 -4.94 -16.92
CA ASN A 22 6.75 -4.95 -18.25
C ASN A 22 7.97 -4.01 -18.38
N LYS A 23 7.98 -2.87 -17.70
CA LYS A 23 9.05 -1.86 -17.82
C LYS A 23 10.22 -2.10 -16.86
N THR A 24 10.09 -3.03 -15.92
CA THR A 24 11.12 -3.30 -14.92
C THR A 24 11.71 -4.71 -15.11
N ALA A 25 12.81 -4.99 -14.42
CA ALA A 25 13.47 -6.29 -14.45
C ALA A 25 12.65 -7.44 -13.82
N LEU A 26 11.38 -7.20 -13.44
CA LEU A 26 10.50 -8.23 -12.90
C LEU A 26 10.17 -9.33 -13.93
N LYS A 27 9.98 -8.97 -15.19
CA LYS A 27 9.65 -9.94 -16.26
C LYS A 27 10.77 -10.93 -16.56
N HIS A 28 12.03 -10.52 -16.42
CA HIS A 28 13.18 -11.30 -16.87
C HIS A 28 13.64 -12.40 -15.90
N ASN A 29 13.23 -12.34 -14.62
CA ASN A 29 13.69 -13.29 -13.61
C ASN A 29 12.49 -14.01 -12.97
N PHE A 30 12.38 -15.32 -13.22
CA PHE A 30 11.31 -16.15 -12.65
C PHE A 30 11.27 -16.11 -11.10
N ASN A 31 12.43 -15.97 -10.46
CA ASN A 31 12.54 -15.82 -9.00
C ASN A 31 11.81 -14.57 -8.48
N ASN A 32 11.64 -13.52 -9.30
CA ASN A 32 10.91 -12.31 -8.91
C ASN A 32 9.40 -12.55 -8.78
N GLY A 33 8.83 -13.47 -9.56
CA GLY A 33 7.43 -13.88 -9.39
C GLY A 33 7.20 -14.56 -8.04
N GLY A 34 8.16 -15.37 -7.58
CA GLY A 34 8.14 -15.98 -6.26
C GLY A 34 8.20 -14.96 -5.11
N LEU A 35 8.87 -13.82 -5.30
CA LEU A 35 8.92 -12.73 -4.31
C LEU A 35 7.54 -12.09 -4.13
N ALA A 36 6.85 -11.78 -5.24
CA ALA A 36 5.51 -11.21 -5.19
C ALA A 36 4.50 -12.17 -4.55
N LEU A 37 4.56 -13.47 -4.90
CA LEU A 37 3.68 -14.48 -4.32
C LEU A 37 3.88 -14.64 -2.81
N ARG A 38 5.11 -14.56 -2.32
CA ARG A 38 5.38 -14.59 -0.88
C ARG A 38 4.87 -13.35 -0.18
N ALA A 39 5.04 -12.17 -0.78
CA ALA A 39 4.48 -10.94 -0.23
C ALA A 39 2.94 -11.03 -0.11
N ILE A 40 2.26 -11.61 -1.10
CA ILE A 40 0.82 -11.93 -1.03
C ILE A 40 0.51 -12.85 0.16
N GLY A 41 1.27 -13.93 0.34
CA GLY A 41 1.08 -14.85 1.47
C GLY A 41 1.24 -14.17 2.83
N TYR A 42 2.29 -13.35 3.00
CA TYR A 42 2.49 -12.58 4.23
C TYR A 42 1.42 -11.51 4.45
N TYR A 43 0.92 -10.89 3.37
CA TYR A 43 -0.19 -9.95 3.46
C TYR A 43 -1.46 -10.62 4.01
N ILE A 44 -1.82 -11.79 3.47
CA ILE A 44 -3.00 -12.54 3.92
C ILE A 44 -2.85 -12.91 5.40
N LEU A 45 -1.70 -13.47 5.79
CA LEU A 45 -1.44 -13.81 7.20
C LEU A 45 -1.53 -12.60 8.13
N ALA A 46 -0.88 -11.49 7.78
CA ALA A 46 -0.89 -10.28 8.58
C ALA A 46 -2.33 -9.72 8.73
N ASN A 47 -3.10 -9.71 7.65
CA ASN A 47 -4.50 -9.27 7.70
C ASN A 47 -5.40 -10.24 8.45
N SER A 48 -5.18 -11.55 8.38
CA SER A 48 -5.92 -12.51 9.20
C SER A 48 -5.69 -12.25 10.69
N VAL A 49 -4.45 -11.96 11.10
CA VAL A 49 -4.13 -11.57 12.48
C VAL A 49 -4.82 -10.26 12.87
N LYS A 50 -4.80 -9.25 11.99
CA LYS A 50 -5.50 -7.98 12.22
C LYS A 50 -7.00 -8.17 12.40
N VAL A 51 -7.65 -8.94 11.53
CA VAL A 51 -9.09 -9.22 11.61
C VAL A 51 -9.41 -10.00 12.88
N LEU A 52 -8.58 -10.96 13.26
CA LEU A 52 -8.74 -11.70 14.52
C LEU A 52 -8.60 -10.77 15.74
N ALA A 53 -7.64 -9.85 15.72
CA ALA A 53 -7.49 -8.83 16.75
C ALA A 53 -8.68 -7.87 16.81
N MET A 54 -9.29 -7.52 15.67
CA MET A 54 -10.53 -6.72 15.64
C MET A 54 -11.71 -7.50 16.20
N ALA A 55 -11.81 -8.79 15.89
CA ALA A 55 -12.91 -9.65 16.33
C ALA A 55 -12.94 -9.87 17.85
N THR A 56 -11.80 -9.71 18.56
CA THR A 56 -11.78 -9.80 20.03
C THR A 56 -12.35 -8.56 20.72
N GLY A 57 -12.62 -7.47 20.00
CA GLY A 57 -13.16 -6.22 20.56
C GLY A 57 -12.16 -5.43 21.42
N ILE A 58 -10.93 -5.93 21.61
CA ILE A 58 -9.88 -5.23 22.37
C ILE A 58 -9.55 -3.86 21.73
N PRO A 59 -9.41 -3.74 20.40
CA PRO A 59 -9.10 -2.44 19.78
C PRO A 59 -10.20 -1.40 19.95
N SER A 60 -11.49 -1.78 19.92
CA SER A 60 -12.59 -0.82 20.08
C SER A 60 -12.69 -0.32 21.52
N LEU A 61 -12.44 -1.18 22.50
CA LEU A 61 -12.34 -0.79 23.91
C LEU A 61 -11.17 0.17 24.14
N LEU A 62 -9.98 -0.12 23.61
CA LEU A 62 -8.84 0.82 23.68
C LEU A 62 -9.14 2.14 22.94
N GLY A 63 -9.81 2.04 21.80
CA GLY A 63 -10.30 3.15 20.97
C GLY A 63 -11.17 4.14 21.73
N HIS A 64 -12.06 3.61 22.56
CA HIS A 64 -13.04 4.40 23.30
C HIS A 64 -12.46 4.97 24.60
N TYR A 65 -11.58 4.24 25.29
CA TYR A 65 -11.14 4.60 26.65
C TYR A 65 -9.77 5.28 26.72
N LEU A 66 -8.85 5.06 25.78
CA LEU A 66 -7.45 5.49 25.91
C LEU A 66 -6.96 6.37 24.75
N LEU A 67 -7.19 5.95 23.52
CA LEU A 67 -6.67 6.58 22.31
C LEU A 67 -7.79 6.53 21.28
N GLY A 68 -8.19 7.65 20.67
CA GLY A 68 -9.27 7.66 19.68
C GLY A 68 -9.15 6.52 18.66
N GLU A 69 -10.28 5.94 18.24
CA GLU A 69 -10.35 4.74 17.40
C GLU A 69 -9.43 4.78 16.18
N GLU A 70 -9.31 5.95 15.54
CA GLU A 70 -8.42 6.19 14.40
C GLU A 70 -6.94 5.90 14.70
N ILE A 71 -6.48 6.23 15.90
CA ILE A 71 -5.09 6.02 16.34
C ILE A 71 -4.85 4.52 16.56
N VAL A 72 -5.81 3.81 17.14
CA VAL A 72 -5.72 2.37 17.35
C VAL A 72 -5.68 1.63 16.00
N MET A 73 -6.49 2.09 15.03
CA MET A 73 -6.46 1.57 13.66
C MET A 73 -5.11 1.84 12.99
N ALA A 74 -4.54 3.04 13.15
CA ALA A 74 -3.21 3.37 12.63
C ALA A 74 -2.10 2.49 13.26
N ILE A 75 -2.21 2.12 14.54
CA ILE A 75 -1.28 1.21 15.20
C ILE A 75 -1.40 -0.20 14.63
N LEU A 76 -2.63 -0.69 14.42
CA LEU A 76 -2.86 -1.98 13.78
C LEU A 76 -2.33 -2.00 12.34
N ASP A 77 -2.48 -0.90 11.60
CA ASP A 77 -1.90 -0.75 10.27
C ASP A 77 -0.37 -0.73 10.30
N CYS A 78 0.25 -0.11 11.31
CA CYS A 78 1.69 -0.21 11.53
C CYS A 78 2.13 -1.65 11.81
N ALA A 79 1.32 -2.45 12.52
CA ALA A 79 1.62 -3.85 12.77
C ALA A 79 1.60 -4.68 11.46
N LEU A 80 0.76 -4.32 10.48
CA LEU A 80 0.77 -4.96 9.16
C LEU A 80 2.12 -4.77 8.44
N CYS A 81 2.84 -3.67 8.67
CA CYS A 81 4.18 -3.47 8.10
C CYS A 81 5.20 -4.53 8.55
N LEU A 82 4.97 -5.23 9.67
CA LEU A 82 5.80 -6.38 10.06
C LEU A 82 5.74 -7.50 9.02
N GLY A 83 4.61 -7.68 8.33
CA GLY A 83 4.49 -8.64 7.23
C GLY A 83 5.42 -8.30 6.06
N ILE A 84 5.56 -7.02 5.72
CA ILE A 84 6.52 -6.55 4.71
C ILE A 84 7.95 -6.83 5.16
N VAL A 85 8.27 -6.57 6.44
CA VAL A 85 9.59 -6.86 7.03
C VAL A 85 9.93 -8.35 6.94
N MET A 86 8.97 -9.24 7.20
CA MET A 86 9.16 -10.69 7.07
C MET A 86 9.41 -11.09 5.61
N ALA A 87 8.66 -10.54 4.67
CA ALA A 87 8.89 -10.76 3.24
C ALA A 87 10.29 -10.30 2.79
N LEU A 88 10.77 -9.17 3.31
CA LEU A 88 12.10 -8.62 3.02
C LEU A 88 13.25 -9.45 3.62
N ARG A 89 13.03 -10.20 4.71
CA ARG A 89 14.04 -11.06 5.34
C ARG A 89 14.18 -12.45 4.71
N GLY A 90 13.38 -12.77 3.71
CA GLY A 90 13.42 -14.08 3.05
C GLY A 90 14.79 -14.41 2.44
N LYS A 91 15.29 -15.64 2.66
CA LYS A 91 16.59 -16.12 2.15
C LYS A 91 16.74 -16.02 0.61
N THR A 92 15.64 -15.99 -0.14
CA THR A 92 15.63 -15.85 -1.60
C THR A 92 16.01 -14.47 -2.11
N ASN A 93 16.13 -13.48 -1.22
CA ASN A 93 16.45 -12.11 -1.59
C ASN A 93 17.95 -11.92 -1.85
N ALA A 94 18.79 -12.91 -1.53
CA ALA A 94 20.25 -12.82 -1.68
C ALA A 94 20.73 -12.70 -3.13
N ASN A 95 19.99 -13.25 -4.10
CA ASN A 95 20.38 -13.28 -5.52
C ASN A 95 19.60 -12.28 -6.39
N ALA A 96 18.69 -11.49 -5.82
CA ALA A 96 17.85 -10.58 -6.58
C ALA A 96 18.38 -9.13 -6.49
N ASN A 97 18.25 -8.38 -7.59
CA ASN A 97 18.55 -6.95 -7.59
C ASN A 97 17.66 -6.21 -6.58
N VAL A 98 18.24 -5.24 -5.87
CA VAL A 98 17.53 -4.44 -4.85
C VAL A 98 16.23 -3.83 -5.39
N SER A 99 16.29 -3.28 -6.61
CA SER A 99 15.11 -2.70 -7.28
C SER A 99 14.00 -3.75 -7.50
N SER A 100 14.36 -4.96 -7.93
CA SER A 100 13.40 -6.06 -8.15
C SER A 100 12.78 -6.56 -6.85
N ILE A 101 13.53 -6.57 -5.74
CA ILE A 101 13.02 -6.97 -4.42
C ILE A 101 11.97 -5.97 -3.94
N VAL A 102 12.31 -4.68 -3.96
CA VAL A 102 11.42 -3.61 -3.48
C VAL A 102 10.14 -3.55 -4.32
N LEU A 103 10.28 -3.59 -5.64
CA LEU A 103 9.13 -3.55 -6.55
C LEU A 103 8.28 -4.83 -6.46
N GLY A 104 8.89 -6.02 -6.43
CA GLY A 104 8.16 -7.27 -6.35
C GLY A 104 7.37 -7.45 -5.06
N ILE A 105 7.98 -7.10 -3.92
CA ILE A 105 7.30 -7.16 -2.62
C ILE A 105 6.23 -6.07 -2.54
N GLY A 106 6.52 -4.83 -2.97
CA GLY A 106 5.54 -3.73 -2.94
C GLY A 106 4.31 -3.99 -3.82
N LEU A 107 4.52 -4.53 -5.03
CA LEU A 107 3.43 -4.93 -5.92
C LEU A 107 2.64 -6.11 -5.34
N GLY A 108 3.33 -7.15 -4.86
CA GLY A 108 2.67 -8.30 -4.25
C GLY A 108 1.89 -7.94 -2.99
N TRP A 109 2.36 -6.97 -2.21
CA TRP A 109 1.68 -6.53 -0.98
C TRP A 109 0.37 -5.78 -1.25
N SER A 110 0.32 -4.91 -2.26
CA SER A 110 -0.91 -4.13 -2.58
C SER A 110 -1.97 -4.94 -3.31
N LEU A 111 -1.59 -6.04 -3.96
CA LEU A 111 -2.44 -6.76 -4.89
C LEU A 111 -3.69 -7.38 -4.22
N PRO A 112 -3.60 -8.07 -3.06
CA PRO A 112 -4.79 -8.65 -2.43
C PRO A 112 -5.76 -7.58 -1.90
N GLU A 113 -5.24 -6.47 -1.40
CA GLU A 113 -6.06 -5.33 -0.96
C GLU A 113 -6.87 -4.75 -2.12
N ASN A 114 -6.20 -4.47 -3.23
CA ASN A 114 -6.82 -3.86 -4.41
C ASN A 114 -7.81 -4.80 -5.09
N ILE A 115 -7.51 -6.11 -5.17
CA ILE A 115 -8.47 -7.11 -5.66
C ILE A 115 -9.70 -7.18 -4.76
N GLY A 116 -9.50 -7.26 -3.44
CA GLY A 116 -10.60 -7.32 -2.48
C GLY A 116 -11.53 -6.11 -2.58
N ARG A 117 -10.95 -4.90 -2.60
CA ARG A 117 -11.70 -3.65 -2.74
C ARG A 117 -12.44 -3.57 -4.07
N MET A 118 -11.77 -3.90 -5.18
CA MET A 118 -12.41 -3.89 -6.50
C MET A 118 -13.54 -4.90 -6.64
N LEU A 119 -13.40 -6.11 -6.07
CA LEU A 119 -14.47 -7.10 -6.08
C LEU A 119 -15.69 -6.59 -5.30
N PHE A 120 -15.48 -6.03 -4.12
CA PHE A 120 -16.56 -5.50 -3.28
C PHE A 120 -17.31 -4.36 -3.99
N GLU A 121 -16.58 -3.38 -4.51
CA GLU A 121 -17.17 -2.22 -5.21
C GLU A 121 -17.85 -2.62 -6.53
N THR A 122 -17.29 -3.60 -7.25
CA THR A 122 -17.91 -4.11 -8.49
C THR A 122 -19.24 -4.79 -8.18
N VAL A 123 -19.30 -5.62 -7.13
CA VAL A 123 -20.54 -6.27 -6.70
C VAL A 123 -21.56 -5.23 -6.24
N ALA A 124 -21.14 -4.22 -5.46
CA ALA A 124 -22.01 -3.12 -5.04
C ALA A 124 -22.58 -2.34 -6.23
N THR A 125 -21.75 -2.01 -7.23
CA THR A 125 -22.15 -1.28 -8.45
C THR A 125 -23.09 -2.08 -9.35
N ILE A 126 -22.96 -3.41 -9.37
CA ILE A 126 -23.90 -4.30 -10.08
C ILE A 126 -25.25 -4.32 -9.37
N ARG A 127 -25.26 -4.25 -8.04
CA ARG A 127 -26.47 -4.26 -7.21
C ARG A 127 -27.23 -2.93 -7.30
N ASP A 128 -26.55 -1.80 -7.07
CA ASP A 128 -27.18 -0.47 -6.99
C ASP A 128 -26.64 0.49 -8.06
N MET A 129 -27.51 1.30 -8.67
CA MET A 129 -27.13 2.20 -9.79
C MET A 129 -26.38 3.46 -9.35
N ASP A 130 -26.58 3.92 -8.11
CA ASP A 130 -26.02 5.17 -7.62
C ASP A 130 -24.54 5.05 -7.19
N HIS A 131 -23.99 3.84 -7.11
CA HIS A 131 -22.61 3.57 -6.65
C HIS A 131 -21.53 3.71 -7.75
N THR A 132 -21.87 4.28 -8.89
CA THR A 132 -20.95 4.38 -10.03
C THR A 132 -19.71 5.25 -9.74
N ASP A 133 -19.88 6.33 -8.97
CA ASP A 133 -18.75 7.18 -8.55
C ASP A 133 -17.82 6.48 -7.55
N GLY A 134 -18.38 5.59 -6.71
CA GLY A 134 -17.63 4.78 -5.74
C GLY A 134 -16.63 3.85 -6.43
N LEU A 135 -17.05 3.17 -7.51
CA LEU A 135 -16.18 2.27 -8.26
C LEU A 135 -15.01 3.00 -8.93
N LEU A 136 -15.26 4.17 -9.52
CA LEU A 136 -14.21 4.97 -10.14
C LEU A 136 -13.23 5.51 -9.10
N TYR A 137 -13.77 5.99 -7.97
CA TYR A 137 -12.97 6.45 -6.84
C TYR A 137 -12.07 5.33 -6.29
N ALA A 138 -12.63 4.15 -6.05
CA ALA A 138 -11.88 2.98 -5.58
C ALA A 138 -10.79 2.57 -6.58
N ALA A 139 -11.07 2.62 -7.89
CA ALA A 139 -10.08 2.34 -8.92
C ALA A 139 -8.91 3.35 -8.89
N LEU A 140 -9.19 4.64 -8.77
CA LEU A 140 -8.15 5.67 -8.64
C LEU A 140 -7.37 5.53 -7.34
N GLN A 141 -8.05 5.24 -6.22
CA GLN A 141 -7.43 5.06 -4.91
C GLN A 141 -6.47 3.86 -4.91
N SER A 142 -6.83 2.78 -5.61
CA SER A 142 -6.00 1.57 -5.72
C SER A 142 -4.61 1.85 -6.29
N ASN A 143 -4.50 2.80 -7.24
CA ASN A 143 -3.22 3.23 -7.81
C ASN A 143 -2.31 3.89 -6.76
N PHE A 144 -2.90 4.68 -5.85
CA PHE A 144 -2.16 5.26 -4.74
C PHE A 144 -1.75 4.20 -3.73
N THR A 145 -2.60 3.21 -3.46
CA THR A 145 -2.24 2.05 -2.61
C THR A 145 -1.03 1.28 -3.16
N VAL A 146 -0.95 1.09 -4.49
CA VAL A 146 0.24 0.48 -5.12
C VAL A 146 1.48 1.35 -4.90
N LEU A 147 1.36 2.66 -5.10
CA LEU A 147 2.49 3.56 -4.94
C LEU A 147 2.98 3.59 -3.49
N THR A 148 2.07 3.73 -2.52
CA THR A 148 2.42 3.75 -1.09
C THR A 148 3.01 2.42 -0.64
N SER A 149 2.50 1.28 -1.10
CA SER A 149 3.07 -0.03 -0.76
C SER A 149 4.50 -0.20 -1.25
N ILE A 150 4.81 0.26 -2.47
CA ILE A 150 6.17 0.27 -3.01
C ILE A 150 7.07 1.17 -2.15
N MET A 151 6.60 2.36 -1.79
CA MET A 151 7.39 3.28 -0.97
C MET A 151 7.63 2.77 0.44
N PHE A 152 6.64 2.18 1.10
CA PHE A 152 6.83 1.55 2.42
C PHE A 152 7.82 0.40 2.35
N THR A 153 7.73 -0.42 1.32
CA THR A 153 8.69 -1.51 1.08
C THR A 153 10.11 -0.95 0.90
N ALA A 154 10.25 0.16 0.16
CA ALA A 154 11.51 0.83 -0.07
C ALA A 154 12.11 1.40 1.23
N ILE A 155 11.31 2.08 2.05
CA ILE A 155 11.73 2.63 3.36
C ILE A 155 12.11 1.52 4.32
N LEU A 156 11.31 0.45 4.40
CA LEU A 156 11.60 -0.70 5.27
C LEU A 156 12.86 -1.45 4.83
N PHE A 157 13.11 -1.54 3.53
CA PHE A 157 14.37 -2.08 3.00
C PHE A 157 15.57 -1.23 3.43
N LEU A 158 15.49 0.11 3.31
CA LEU A 158 16.53 1.03 3.77
C LEU A 158 16.75 0.93 5.28
N TRP A 159 15.67 0.83 6.06
CA TRP A 159 15.71 0.68 7.52
C TRP A 159 16.45 -0.59 7.97
N GLN A 160 16.29 -1.70 7.23
CA GLN A 160 17.02 -2.94 7.54
C GLN A 160 18.52 -2.80 7.27
N ARG A 161 18.91 -2.13 6.19
CA ARG A 161 20.29 -2.06 5.70
C ARG A 161 21.12 -0.94 6.37
N ASP A 162 20.52 0.23 6.61
CA ASP A 162 21.19 1.42 7.14
C ASP A 162 20.96 1.55 8.66
N LYS A 163 21.88 0.97 9.44
CA LYS A 163 21.79 1.00 10.91
C LYS A 163 21.94 2.41 11.51
N GLY A 164 22.62 3.33 10.82
CA GLY A 164 22.92 4.67 11.35
C GLY A 164 21.72 5.62 11.36
N ASN A 165 20.81 5.48 10.39
CA ASN A 165 19.65 6.38 10.23
C ASN A 165 18.30 5.70 10.50
N ARG A 166 18.27 4.60 11.26
CA ARG A 166 17.04 3.82 11.53
C ARG A 166 15.88 4.65 12.04
N TYR A 167 16.15 5.58 12.98
CA TYR A 167 15.11 6.43 13.54
C TYR A 167 14.48 7.37 12.51
N LEU A 168 15.27 7.87 11.56
CA LEU A 168 14.76 8.73 10.50
C LEU A 168 13.81 7.95 9.59
N TYR A 169 14.17 6.73 9.18
CA TYR A 169 13.30 5.90 8.35
C TYR A 169 12.02 5.49 9.09
N LEU A 170 12.13 5.15 10.38
CA LEU A 170 10.98 4.85 11.22
C LEU A 170 10.03 6.04 11.33
N ALA A 171 10.58 7.24 11.59
CA ALA A 171 9.81 8.48 11.67
C ALA A 171 9.14 8.83 10.32
N THR A 172 9.84 8.66 9.20
CA THR A 172 9.23 8.89 7.88
C THR A 172 8.10 7.90 7.59
N MET A 173 8.24 6.65 8.04
CA MET A 173 7.21 5.62 7.86
C MET A 173 5.99 5.91 8.73
N SER A 174 6.18 6.26 10.01
CA SER A 174 5.08 6.59 10.91
C SER A 174 4.32 7.85 10.47
N ILE A 175 5.02 8.91 10.07
CA ILE A 175 4.40 10.13 9.53
C ILE A 175 3.58 9.79 8.27
N ALA A 176 4.15 9.01 7.36
CA ALA A 176 3.47 8.62 6.12
C ALA A 176 2.23 7.75 6.37
N MET A 177 2.29 6.83 7.33
CA MET A 177 1.15 6.01 7.75
C MET A 177 0.07 6.87 8.36
N ILE A 178 0.40 7.79 9.28
CA ILE A 178 -0.56 8.71 9.90
C ILE A 178 -1.23 9.56 8.83
N ILE A 179 -0.47 10.16 7.91
CA ILE A 179 -1.04 10.96 6.82
C ILE A 179 -1.96 10.09 5.96
N CYS A 180 -1.54 8.88 5.55
CA CYS A 180 -2.35 8.00 4.72
C CYS A 180 -3.62 7.53 5.42
N THR A 181 -3.55 7.10 6.68
CA THR A 181 -4.70 6.65 7.47
C THR A 181 -5.67 7.80 7.69
N ILE A 182 -5.21 8.98 8.09
CA ILE A 182 -6.05 10.16 8.28
C ILE A 182 -6.73 10.56 6.97
N THR A 183 -6.00 10.62 5.85
CA THR A 183 -6.60 10.92 4.54
C THR A 183 -7.59 9.86 4.09
N SER A 184 -7.42 8.61 4.53
CA SER A 184 -8.35 7.53 4.22
C SER A 184 -9.61 7.54 5.10
N SER A 185 -9.50 7.95 6.38
CA SER A 185 -10.62 8.04 7.33
C SER A 185 -11.59 9.18 7.00
N PHE A 186 -11.10 10.27 6.38
CA PHE A 186 -11.95 11.36 5.92
C PHE A 186 -12.73 11.08 4.63
N ASN A 187 -12.55 9.91 4.02
CA ASN A 187 -13.38 9.48 2.90
C ASN A 187 -14.71 8.97 3.42
N THR A 188 -15.63 9.87 3.73
CA THR A 188 -17.01 9.50 4.00
C THR A 188 -17.71 9.25 2.66
N VAL A 189 -18.07 7.99 2.41
CA VAL A 189 -19.07 7.64 1.39
C VAL A 189 -20.42 7.84 2.06
N GLU A 190 -20.99 9.03 1.91
CA GLU A 190 -22.30 9.34 2.46
C GLU A 190 -23.35 9.06 1.37
N ASN A 191 -24.23 8.07 1.61
CA ASN A 191 -25.34 7.69 0.73
C ASN A 191 -24.94 7.39 -0.73
N GLY A 192 -23.84 6.67 -0.96
CA GLY A 192 -23.42 6.21 -2.29
C GLY A 192 -22.89 7.30 -3.24
N GLN A 193 -22.92 8.57 -2.83
CA GLN A 193 -22.33 9.68 -3.56
C GLN A 193 -20.96 10.02 -2.98
N VAL A 194 -19.95 10.07 -3.86
CA VAL A 194 -18.61 10.52 -3.48
C VAL A 194 -18.65 12.05 -3.40
N SER A 195 -18.56 12.60 -2.19
CA SER A 195 -18.48 14.04 -1.99
C SER A 195 -17.30 14.62 -2.78
N THR A 196 -17.45 15.80 -3.37
CA THR A 196 -16.35 16.52 -4.05
C THR A 196 -15.13 16.73 -3.14
N LYS A 197 -15.35 16.73 -1.81
CA LYS A 197 -14.30 16.75 -0.79
C LYS A 197 -13.36 15.53 -0.88
N ASN A 198 -13.87 14.35 -1.26
CA ASN A 198 -13.07 13.12 -1.37
C ASN A 198 -12.06 13.20 -2.53
N PHE A 199 -12.35 13.96 -3.58
CA PHE A 199 -11.38 14.24 -4.65
C PHE A 199 -10.27 15.18 -4.20
N VAL A 200 -10.56 16.13 -3.30
CA VAL A 200 -9.53 16.98 -2.68
C VAL A 200 -8.61 16.15 -1.78
N PHE A 201 -9.16 15.21 -1.01
CA PHE A 201 -8.37 14.28 -0.21
C PHE A 201 -7.51 13.35 -1.09
N LEU A 202 -8.04 12.89 -2.22
CA LEU A 202 -7.29 12.10 -3.19
C LEU A 202 -6.14 12.90 -3.82
N ALA A 203 -6.34 14.19 -4.12
CA ALA A 203 -5.28 15.08 -4.58
C ALA A 203 -4.22 15.33 -3.49
N ALA A 204 -4.63 15.51 -2.23
CA ALA A 204 -3.71 15.64 -1.10
C ALA A 204 -2.88 14.36 -0.89
N GLN A 205 -3.51 13.18 -1.00
CA GLN A 205 -2.84 11.89 -0.94
C GLN A 205 -1.83 11.72 -2.09
N ALA A 206 -2.18 12.17 -3.30
CA ALA A 206 -1.27 12.19 -4.43
C ALA A 206 -0.04 13.08 -4.17
N GLY A 207 -0.25 14.29 -3.65
CA GLY A 207 0.82 15.21 -3.27
C GLY A 207 1.75 14.63 -2.20
N ALA A 208 1.17 14.03 -1.15
CA ALA A 208 1.94 13.36 -0.10
C ALA A 208 2.75 12.17 -0.63
N ALA A 209 2.15 11.34 -1.49
CA ALA A 209 2.84 10.20 -2.10
C ALA A 209 4.00 10.63 -3.01
N LEU A 210 3.86 11.75 -3.74
CA LEU A 210 4.93 12.33 -4.56
C LEU A 210 6.09 12.84 -3.70
N LEU A 211 5.80 13.59 -2.64
CA LEU A 211 6.83 14.08 -1.71
C LEU A 211 7.59 12.93 -1.05
N LEU A 212 6.86 11.90 -0.64
CA LEU A 212 7.45 10.70 -0.06
C LEU A 212 8.30 9.94 -1.09
N GLY A 213 7.83 9.82 -2.32
CA GLY A 213 8.60 9.22 -3.41
C GLY A 213 9.90 9.95 -3.71
N LEU A 214 9.90 11.28 -3.66
CA LEU A 214 11.12 12.09 -3.77
C LEU A 214 12.06 11.85 -2.60
N ALA A 215 11.55 11.82 -1.36
CA ALA A 215 12.35 11.56 -0.17
C ALA A 215 13.02 10.17 -0.23
N VAL A 216 12.27 9.13 -0.63
CA VAL A 216 12.78 7.77 -0.81
C VAL A 216 13.85 7.73 -1.89
N ARG A 217 13.63 8.40 -3.03
CA ARG A 217 14.61 8.47 -4.12
C ARG A 217 15.92 9.13 -3.65
N ILE A 218 15.84 10.23 -2.91
CA ILE A 218 17.01 10.91 -2.34
C ILE A 218 17.75 9.98 -1.37
N ALA A 219 17.02 9.26 -0.52
CA ALA A 219 17.61 8.31 0.43
C ALA A 219 18.34 7.15 -0.26
N PHE A 220 17.74 6.57 -1.31
CA PHE A 220 18.38 5.54 -2.14
C PHE A 220 19.65 6.04 -2.83
N ASN A 221 19.62 7.24 -3.41
CA ASN A 221 20.80 7.83 -4.04
C ASN A 221 21.94 8.08 -3.03
N ARG A 222 21.61 8.52 -1.81
CA ARG A 222 22.60 8.68 -0.73
C ARG A 222 23.22 7.35 -0.31
N GLN A 223 22.41 6.29 -0.23
CA GLN A 223 22.90 4.94 0.09
C GLN A 223 23.84 4.38 -0.98
N ASN A 224 23.50 4.56 -2.27
CA ASN A 224 24.37 4.11 -3.37
C ASN A 224 25.72 4.84 -3.36
N LYS A 225 25.74 6.16 -3.11
CA LYS A 225 26.99 6.93 -3.00
C LYS A 225 27.88 6.47 -1.83
N LYS A 226 27.30 6.00 -0.73
CA LYS A 226 28.07 5.47 0.41
C LYS A 226 28.71 4.10 0.13
N GLN A 227 28.15 3.32 -0.79
CA GLN A 227 28.65 1.97 -1.13
C GLN A 227 29.71 2.00 -2.25
N HIS A 228 29.73 3.06 -3.06
CA HIS A 228 30.77 3.36 -4.04
C HIS A 228 31.31 4.77 -3.83
N PRO A 229 32.16 4.99 -2.81
CA PRO A 229 32.94 6.22 -2.73
C PRO A 229 33.93 6.22 -3.90
N GLU A 230 33.84 7.24 -4.76
CA GLU A 230 34.88 7.54 -5.76
C GLU A 230 36.21 7.86 -5.09
#